data_AF-Q4BYK1-F1
#
_entry.id   AF-Q4BYK1-F1
#
_cell.length_a   1.000
_cell.length_b   1.000
_cell.length_c   1.000
_cell.angle_alpha   90.00
_cell.angle_beta   90.00
_cell.angle_gamma   90.00
#
_symmetry.space_group_name_H-M   'P 1'
#
loop_
_entity.id
_entity.type
_entity.pdbx_description
1 polymer ?
#
loop_
_entity_poly.entity_id
_entity_poly.type
_entity_poly.pdbx_seq_one_letter_code
_entity_poly.pdbx_strand_id
1 'polypeptide(L)'
;MGRFWRQIPREGTIGIFDRSWYGRVLVERVEGFASELEWRRSYKEINEFEAQLTASGCVIVKFWLHISFEEQLKRFEERKNNEFKSYKLTEEDWRNREKWSLYNVAVNQMIARTNTPYAPWTVVPSNDKYYARVHVLETVINAVETEFKKR
;
A
#
# COMPACT_ATOMS: atom_id res chain seq x y z
N MET A 1 7.52 14.04 -1.46
CA MET A 1 6.56 13.61 -2.51
C MET A 1 7.03 13.79 -3.96
N GLY A 2 8.00 14.67 -4.28
CA GLY A 2 8.32 15.03 -5.67
C GLY A 2 8.70 13.91 -6.66
N ARG A 3 9.14 12.73 -6.19
CA ARG A 3 9.35 11.56 -7.08
C ARG A 3 8.06 10.98 -7.64
N PHE A 4 6.99 10.98 -6.85
CA PHE A 4 5.70 10.39 -7.22
C PHE A 4 4.83 11.36 -8.03
N TRP A 5 4.98 12.67 -7.80
CA TRP A 5 4.25 13.69 -8.56
C TRP A 5 4.43 13.54 -10.07
N ARG A 6 5.64 13.20 -10.51
CA ARG A 6 5.97 12.99 -11.93
C ARG A 6 5.43 11.69 -12.53
N GLN A 7 4.93 10.79 -11.70
CA GLN A 7 4.40 9.48 -12.11
C GLN A 7 2.87 9.42 -12.06
N ILE A 8 2.21 10.51 -11.70
CA ILE A 8 0.75 10.57 -11.70
C ILE A 8 0.23 10.41 -13.13
N PRO A 9 -0.76 9.51 -13.35
CA PRO A 9 -1.31 9.26 -14.67
C PRO A 9 -1.94 10.52 -15.26
N ARG A 10 -1.93 10.62 -16.58
CA ARG A 10 -2.68 11.66 -17.30
C ARG A 10 -4.18 11.36 -17.23
N GLU A 11 -5.00 12.37 -17.48
CA GLU A 11 -6.45 12.20 -17.60
C GLU A 11 -6.80 11.06 -18.57
N GLY A 12 -7.79 10.25 -18.22
CA GLY A 12 -8.22 9.09 -19.00
C GLY A 12 -7.30 7.86 -18.91
N THR A 13 -6.26 7.88 -18.07
CA THR A 13 -5.34 6.74 -17.89
C THR A 13 -5.34 6.21 -16.45
N ILE A 14 -4.95 4.95 -16.30
CA ILE A 14 -4.83 4.28 -14.99
C ILE A 14 -3.35 4.18 -14.63
N GLY A 15 -2.99 4.66 -13.43
CA GLY A 15 -1.68 4.48 -12.83
C GLY A 15 -1.73 3.43 -11.72
N ILE A 16 -0.83 2.43 -11.77
CA ILE A 16 -0.71 1.40 -10.73
C ILE A 16 0.63 1.58 -10.02
N PHE A 17 0.58 1.72 -8.70
CA PHE A 17 1.76 1.88 -7.85
C PHE A 17 2.01 0.59 -7.07
N ASP A 18 2.94 -0.26 -7.53
CA ASP A 18 3.49 -1.35 -6.72
C ASP A 18 4.49 -0.76 -5.71
N ARG A 19 3.97 -0.54 -4.49
CA ARG A 19 4.49 0.40 -3.48
C ARG A 19 4.35 1.85 -3.93
N SER A 20 4.27 2.75 -2.96
CA SER A 20 3.91 4.16 -3.19
C SER A 20 4.56 5.09 -2.15
N TRP A 21 4.06 6.32 -2.03
CA TRP A 21 4.55 7.31 -1.06
C TRP A 21 4.43 6.88 0.41
N TYR A 22 3.65 5.84 0.69
CA TYR A 22 3.52 5.23 2.01
C TYR A 22 4.80 4.57 2.53
N GLY A 23 5.83 4.35 1.68
CA GLY A 23 7.14 3.86 2.11
C GLY A 23 7.74 4.68 3.27
N ARG A 24 7.52 6.00 3.28
CA ARG A 24 8.01 6.93 4.30
C ARG A 24 7.47 6.63 5.71
N VAL A 25 6.23 6.15 5.82
CA VAL A 25 5.55 5.85 7.09
C VAL A 25 5.50 4.36 7.42
N LEU A 26 6.07 3.51 6.55
CA LEU A 26 6.19 2.06 6.70
C LEU A 26 7.67 1.64 6.77
N VAL A 27 8.26 1.25 5.64
CA VAL A 27 9.60 0.67 5.58
C VAL A 27 10.64 1.67 6.09
N GLU A 28 10.60 2.92 5.65
CA GLU A 28 11.59 3.92 6.06
C GLU A 28 11.50 4.24 7.57
N ARG A 29 10.30 4.14 8.14
CA ARG A 29 10.08 4.28 9.59
C ARG A 29 10.62 3.07 10.36
N VAL A 30 10.34 1.84 9.91
CA VAL A 30 10.73 0.60 10.61
C VAL A 30 12.24 0.33 10.48
N GLU A 31 12.84 0.69 9.35
CA GLU A 31 14.27 0.55 9.10
C GLU A 31 15.10 1.75 9.61
N GLY A 32 14.46 2.82 10.07
CA GLY A 32 15.15 4.01 10.57
C GLY A 32 15.79 4.88 9.48
N PHE A 33 15.36 4.75 8.23
CA PHE A 33 15.80 5.59 7.11
C PHE A 33 15.16 7.00 7.14
N ALA A 34 14.15 7.20 7.98
CA ALA A 34 13.56 8.50 8.26
C ALA A 34 13.52 8.74 9.77
N SER A 35 13.90 9.95 10.20
CA SER A 35 13.76 10.38 11.58
C SER A 35 12.29 10.42 12.00
N GLU A 36 12.04 10.39 13.31
CA GLU A 36 10.70 10.45 13.86
C GLU A 36 9.92 11.70 13.43
N LEU A 37 10.59 12.84 13.38
CA LEU A 37 10.00 14.08 12.93
C LEU A 37 9.57 13.99 11.45
N GLU A 38 10.42 13.39 10.60
CA GLU A 38 10.14 13.26 9.17
C GLU A 38 8.93 12.36 8.90
N TRP A 39 8.92 11.12 9.40
CA TRP A 39 7.80 10.21 9.09
C TRP A 39 6.49 10.65 9.75
N ARG A 40 6.53 11.30 10.94
CA ARG A 40 5.33 11.85 11.56
C ARG A 40 4.75 12.99 10.74
N ARG A 41 5.58 13.90 10.22
CA ARG A 41 5.14 15.00 9.34
C ARG A 41 4.52 14.46 8.05
N SER A 42 5.06 13.37 7.51
CA SER A 42 4.59 12.81 6.25
C SER A 42 3.14 12.35 6.25
N TYR A 43 2.52 12.02 7.38
CA TYR A 43 1.08 11.73 7.38
C TYR A 43 0.25 12.90 6.87
N LYS A 44 0.58 14.12 7.30
CA LYS A 44 -0.10 15.33 6.84
C LYS A 44 0.16 15.57 5.35
N GLU A 45 1.42 15.44 4.92
CA GLU A 45 1.80 15.62 3.51
C GLU A 45 1.12 14.61 2.59
N ILE A 46 0.95 13.36 3.04
CA ILE A 46 0.22 12.31 2.31
C ILE A 46 -1.23 12.72 2.11
N ASN A 47 -1.91 13.13 3.17
CA ASN A 47 -3.31 13.53 3.10
C ASN A 47 -3.50 14.76 2.20
N GLU A 48 -2.64 15.77 2.33
CA GLU A 48 -2.66 16.96 1.48
C GLU A 48 -2.43 16.62 0.01
N PHE A 49 -1.49 15.72 -0.26
CA PHE A 49 -1.20 15.25 -1.61
C PHE A 49 -2.39 14.50 -2.22
N GLU A 50 -2.99 13.58 -1.48
CA GLU A 50 -4.17 12.83 -1.94
C GLU A 50 -5.41 13.74 -2.11
N ALA A 51 -5.56 14.75 -1.25
CA ALA A 51 -6.60 15.75 -1.39
C ALA A 51 -6.44 16.57 -2.68
N GLN A 52 -5.22 17.02 -3.00
CA GLN A 52 -4.94 17.75 -4.24
C GLN A 52 -5.24 16.90 -5.48
N LEU A 53 -4.81 15.64 -5.49
CA LEU A 53 -5.09 14.71 -6.58
C LEU A 53 -6.59 14.49 -6.76
N THR A 54 -7.31 14.25 -5.67
CA THR A 54 -8.76 14.03 -5.74
C THR A 54 -9.50 15.30 -6.17
N ALA A 55 -9.06 16.48 -5.72
CA ALA A 55 -9.60 17.77 -6.16
C ALA A 55 -9.35 18.03 -7.65
N SER A 56 -8.26 17.52 -8.23
CA SER A 56 -8.02 17.53 -9.67
C SER A 56 -8.79 16.47 -10.46
N GLY A 57 -9.63 15.68 -9.80
CA GLY A 57 -10.49 14.67 -10.42
C GLY A 57 -9.87 13.27 -10.54
N CYS A 58 -8.75 12.99 -9.88
CA CYS A 58 -8.21 11.63 -9.78
C CYS A 58 -9.03 10.77 -8.82
N VAL A 59 -9.35 9.54 -9.23
CA VAL A 59 -9.90 8.51 -8.33
C VAL A 59 -8.76 7.76 -7.66
N ILE A 60 -8.65 7.86 -6.35
CA ILE A 60 -7.61 7.17 -5.57
C ILE A 60 -8.21 5.95 -4.90
N VAL A 61 -7.66 4.77 -5.21
CA VAL A 61 -8.03 3.50 -4.57
C VAL A 61 -6.80 2.91 -3.89
N LYS A 62 -6.85 2.74 -2.57
CA LYS A 62 -5.71 2.27 -1.76
C LYS A 62 -5.98 0.88 -1.21
N PHE A 63 -5.00 0.00 -1.33
CA PHE A 63 -5.11 -1.40 -0.92
C PHE A 63 -4.01 -1.78 0.08
N TRP A 64 -4.43 -2.29 1.24
CA TRP A 64 -3.54 -3.00 2.15
C TRP A 64 -3.82 -4.50 2.03
N LEU A 65 -2.92 -5.23 1.39
CA LEU A 65 -3.02 -6.68 1.22
C LEU A 65 -2.56 -7.40 2.49
N HIS A 66 -3.49 -7.73 3.37
CA HIS A 66 -3.18 -8.33 4.66
C HIS A 66 -3.03 -9.84 4.57
N ILE A 67 -1.88 -10.36 5.00
CA ILE A 67 -1.64 -11.80 5.17
C ILE A 67 -1.37 -12.11 6.63
N SER A 68 -1.70 -13.31 7.08
CA SER A 68 -1.34 -13.77 8.43
C SER A 68 0.16 -14.00 8.54
N PHE A 69 0.67 -13.96 9.78
CA PHE A 69 2.07 -14.26 10.07
C PHE A 69 2.45 -15.66 9.57
N GLU A 70 1.59 -16.65 9.78
CA GLU A 70 1.79 -18.03 9.32
C GLU A 70 1.81 -18.14 7.79
N GLU A 71 0.85 -17.51 7.11
CA GLU A 71 0.76 -17.54 5.65
C GLU A 71 1.98 -16.85 5.00
N GLN A 72 2.52 -15.80 5.62
CA GLN A 72 3.77 -15.20 5.16
C GLN A 72 4.93 -16.20 5.19
N LEU A 73 5.09 -16.97 6.29
CA LEU A 73 6.15 -17.98 6.39
C LEU A 73 5.99 -19.08 5.36
N LYS A 74 4.77 -19.61 5.24
CA LYS A 74 4.45 -20.63 4.24
C LYS A 74 4.84 -20.18 2.83
N ARG A 75 4.53 -18.94 2.47
CA ARG A 75 4.90 -18.35 1.18
C ARG A 75 6.41 -18.18 1.01
N PHE A 76 7.16 -17.93 2.09
CA PHE A 76 8.61 -17.85 2.03
C PHE A 76 9.20 -19.25 1.81
N GLU A 77 8.74 -20.26 2.53
CA GLU A 77 9.18 -21.64 2.34
C GLU A 77 8.87 -22.15 0.93
N GLU A 78 7.66 -21.90 0.42
CA GLU A 78 7.27 -22.24 -0.96
C GLU A 78 8.16 -21.57 -2.02
N ARG A 79 8.59 -20.32 -1.79
CA ARG A 79 9.47 -19.60 -2.71
C ARG A 79 10.91 -20.11 -2.63
N LYS A 80 11.39 -20.48 -1.43
CA LYS A 80 12.72 -21.04 -1.23
C LYS A 80 12.86 -22.37 -1.97
N ASN A 81 11.80 -23.18 -1.97
CA ASN A 81 11.76 -24.49 -2.60
C ASN A 81 11.40 -24.44 -4.10
N ASN A 82 11.28 -23.25 -4.71
CA ASN A 82 10.92 -23.08 -6.11
C ASN A 82 12.01 -22.29 -6.85
N GLU A 83 12.78 -22.97 -7.70
CA GLU A 83 13.91 -22.38 -8.45
C GLU A 83 13.50 -21.17 -9.30
N PHE A 84 12.26 -21.12 -9.80
CA PHE A 84 11.76 -20.00 -10.60
C PHE A 84 11.30 -18.80 -9.76
N LYS A 85 11.22 -18.93 -8.42
CA LYS A 85 10.72 -17.88 -7.52
C LYS A 85 11.70 -17.53 -6.39
N SER A 86 12.79 -18.28 -6.27
CA SER A 86 13.83 -18.09 -5.26
C SER A 86 14.43 -16.68 -5.29
N TYR A 87 14.55 -16.08 -6.48
CA TYR A 87 15.02 -14.70 -6.67
C TYR A 87 14.16 -13.62 -5.96
N LYS A 88 12.91 -13.96 -5.56
CA LYS A 88 11.99 -13.07 -4.85
C LYS A 88 12.13 -13.15 -3.32
N LEU A 89 13.13 -13.87 -2.83
CA LEU A 89 13.49 -13.94 -1.41
C LEU A 89 14.88 -13.35 -1.24
N THR A 90 14.99 -12.39 -0.35
CA THR A 90 16.27 -11.86 0.10
C THR A 90 16.41 -12.05 1.61
N GLU A 91 17.64 -11.95 2.12
CA GLU A 91 17.91 -11.90 3.56
C GLU A 91 17.13 -10.75 4.24
N GLU A 92 16.81 -9.69 3.50
CA GLU A 92 16.00 -8.58 3.98
C GLU A 92 14.56 -9.00 4.31
N ASP A 93 13.98 -9.93 3.54
CA ASP A 93 12.63 -10.43 3.80
C ASP A 93 12.53 -11.16 5.15
N TRP A 94 13.56 -11.91 5.51
CA TRP A 94 13.64 -12.59 6.81
C TRP A 94 13.79 -11.60 7.96
N ARG A 95 14.66 -10.58 7.82
CA ARG A 95 14.79 -9.50 8.82
C ARG A 95 13.48 -8.70 8.98
N ASN A 96 12.77 -8.45 7.89
CA ASN A 96 11.48 -7.76 7.93
C ASN A 96 10.43 -8.56 8.71
N ARG A 97 10.48 -9.89 8.64
CA ARG A 97 9.60 -10.77 9.41
C ARG A 97 9.85 -10.70 10.91
N GLU A 98 11.11 -10.60 11.35
CA GLU A 98 11.43 -10.43 12.78
C GLU A 98 10.84 -9.13 13.34
N LYS A 99 10.72 -8.11 12.49
CA LYS A 99 10.13 -6.80 12.83
C LYS A 99 8.60 -6.76 12.66
N TRP A 100 7.91 -7.91 12.57
CA TRP A 100 6.47 -7.98 12.34
C TRP A 100 5.64 -7.10 13.29
N SER A 101 5.99 -7.07 14.58
CA SER A 101 5.30 -6.25 15.58
C SER A 101 5.42 -4.74 15.28
N LEU A 102 6.60 -4.29 14.83
CA LEU A 102 6.83 -2.90 14.42
C LEU A 102 6.04 -2.55 13.17
N TYR A 103 6.04 -3.45 12.17
CA TYR A 103 5.23 -3.28 10.96
C TYR A 103 3.74 -3.24 11.28
N ASN A 104 3.25 -4.08 12.19
CA ASN A 104 1.85 -4.07 12.60
C ASN A 104 1.44 -2.71 13.17
N VAL A 105 2.25 -2.12 14.05
CA VAL A 105 2.01 -0.77 14.60
C VAL A 105 2.05 0.28 13.49
N ALA A 106 3.05 0.23 12.61
CA ALA A 106 3.22 1.20 11.53
C ALA A 106 2.03 1.18 10.56
N VAL A 107 1.55 -0.01 10.18
CA VAL A 107 0.41 -0.21 9.28
C VAL A 107 -0.89 0.30 9.91
N ASN A 108 -1.17 -0.07 11.16
CA ASN A 108 -2.38 0.40 11.85
C ASN A 108 -2.40 1.93 11.94
N GLN A 109 -1.27 2.54 12.30
CA GLN A 109 -1.17 4.01 12.36
C GLN A 109 -1.27 4.66 10.98
N MET A 110 -0.70 4.04 9.95
CA MET A 110 -0.82 4.50 8.57
C MET A 110 -2.28 4.53 8.14
N ILE A 111 -2.99 3.41 8.26
CA ILE A 111 -4.39 3.32 7.87
C ILE A 111 -5.22 4.32 8.68
N ALA A 112 -5.06 4.35 10.01
CA ALA A 112 -5.83 5.23 10.87
C ALA A 112 -5.65 6.73 10.55
N ARG A 113 -4.44 7.16 10.18
CA ARG A 113 -4.12 8.58 9.95
C ARG A 113 -4.33 9.04 8.52
N THR A 114 -4.46 8.11 7.57
CA THR A 114 -4.55 8.42 6.14
C THR A 114 -5.79 7.83 5.47
N ASN A 115 -6.68 7.20 6.24
CA ASN A 115 -8.01 6.84 5.75
C ASN A 115 -8.89 8.09 5.76
N THR A 116 -9.21 8.60 4.57
CA THR A 116 -10.02 9.82 4.41
C THR A 116 -11.25 9.53 3.54
N PRO A 117 -12.32 10.33 3.61
CA PRO A 117 -13.52 10.11 2.79
C PRO A 117 -13.27 10.19 1.28
N TYR A 118 -12.27 10.97 0.87
CA TYR A 118 -11.89 11.17 -0.54
C TYR A 118 -10.86 10.15 -1.04
N ALA A 119 -10.11 9.51 -0.14
CA ALA A 119 -9.16 8.46 -0.46
C ALA A 119 -9.19 7.39 0.66
N PRO A 120 -10.18 6.49 0.66
CA PRO A 120 -10.30 5.46 1.69
C PRO A 120 -9.28 4.32 1.48
N TRP A 121 -8.94 3.65 2.57
CA TRP A 121 -8.16 2.41 2.56
C TRP A 121 -9.08 1.19 2.47
N THR A 122 -8.74 0.26 1.59
CA THR A 122 -9.35 -1.08 1.53
C THR A 122 -8.37 -2.09 2.09
N VAL A 123 -8.72 -2.72 3.21
CA VAL A 123 -7.95 -3.83 3.77
C VAL A 123 -8.44 -5.12 3.13
N VAL A 124 -7.56 -5.79 2.38
CA VAL A 124 -7.91 -6.98 1.60
C VAL A 124 -7.36 -8.22 2.31
N PRO A 125 -8.21 -9.14 2.79
CA PRO A 125 -7.78 -10.45 3.26
C PRO A 125 -7.08 -11.19 2.11
N SER A 126 -5.77 -11.35 2.23
CA SER A 126 -4.91 -11.77 1.11
C SER A 126 -4.25 -13.13 1.31
N ASN A 127 -4.74 -13.92 2.27
CA ASN A 127 -4.30 -15.30 2.47
C ASN A 127 -4.61 -16.15 1.23
N ASP A 128 -5.81 -16.01 0.66
CA ASP A 128 -6.14 -16.54 -0.65
C ASP A 128 -5.84 -15.49 -1.75
N LYS A 129 -4.94 -15.84 -2.67
CA LYS A 129 -4.54 -14.97 -3.79
C LYS A 129 -5.65 -14.78 -4.82
N TYR A 130 -6.49 -15.79 -5.04
CA TYR A 130 -7.61 -15.70 -5.99
C TYR A 130 -8.66 -14.73 -5.45
N TYR A 131 -9.09 -14.92 -4.21
CA TYR A 131 -10.01 -14.01 -3.52
C TYR A 131 -9.49 -12.56 -3.55
N ALA A 132 -8.22 -12.36 -3.16
CA ALA A 132 -7.64 -11.02 -3.13
C ALA A 132 -7.65 -10.32 -4.49
N ARG A 133 -7.40 -11.05 -5.58
CA ARG A 133 -7.43 -10.48 -6.94
C ARG A 133 -8.84 -10.05 -7.34
N VAL A 134 -9.83 -10.92 -7.11
CA VAL A 134 -11.24 -10.62 -7.42
C VAL A 134 -11.69 -9.41 -6.62
N HIS A 135 -11.44 -9.41 -5.31
CA HIS A 135 -11.84 -8.33 -4.41
C HIS A 135 -11.21 -6.97 -4.79
N VAL A 136 -9.93 -6.95 -5.18
CA VAL A 136 -9.27 -5.72 -5.67
C VAL A 136 -9.93 -5.23 -6.95
N LEU A 137 -10.19 -6.11 -7.91
CA LEU A 137 -10.83 -5.74 -9.19
C LEU A 137 -12.24 -5.18 -8.96
N GLU A 138 -13.06 -5.84 -8.15
CA GLU A 138 -14.40 -5.37 -7.78
C GLU A 138 -14.34 -4.01 -7.08
N THR A 139 -13.40 -3.81 -6.17
CA THR A 139 -13.22 -2.52 -5.49
C THR A 139 -12.87 -1.39 -6.47
N VAL A 140 -11.98 -1.66 -7.43
CA VAL A 140 -11.62 -0.68 -8.46
C VAL A 140 -12.83 -0.33 -9.34
N ILE A 141 -13.57 -1.35 -9.81
CA ILE A 141 -14.78 -1.16 -10.63
C ILE A 141 -15.78 -0.29 -9.87
N ASN A 142 -16.09 -0.65 -8.62
CA ASN A 142 -17.04 0.10 -7.79
C ASN A 142 -16.60 1.56 -7.55
N ALA A 143 -15.30 1.79 -7.30
CA ALA A 143 -14.78 3.15 -7.10
C ALA A 143 -14.95 4.01 -8.36
N VAL A 144 -14.63 3.43 -9.53
CA VAL A 144 -14.78 4.10 -10.83
C VAL A 144 -16.25 4.39 -11.14
N GLU A 145 -17.13 3.39 -11.02
CA GLU A 145 -18.57 3.58 -11.25
C GLU A 145 -19.20 4.61 -10.30
N THR A 146 -18.79 4.61 -9.03
CA THR A 146 -19.26 5.58 -8.05
C THR A 146 -18.87 6.99 -8.44
N GLU A 147 -17.64 7.19 -8.92
CA GLU A 147 -17.20 8.52 -9.34
C GLU A 147 -17.88 8.96 -10.65
N PHE A 148 -18.09 8.05 -11.60
CA PHE A 148 -18.86 8.34 -12.82
C PHE A 148 -20.28 8.81 -12.52
N LYS A 149 -20.95 8.26 -11.50
CA LYS A 149 -22.33 8.65 -11.12
C LYS A 149 -22.42 10.02 -10.45
N LYS A 150 -21.32 10.57 -9.93
CA LYS A 150 -21.28 11.89 -9.29
C LYS A 150 -21.08 13.04 -10.28
N ARG A 151 -20.62 12.73 -11.50
CA ARG A 151 -20.36 13.69 -12.58
C ARG A 151 -21.53 13.70 -13.56
#